data_AF-A0AAZ3QUG6-F1
#
_entry.id   AF-A0AAZ3QUG6-F1
#
_cell.length_a   1.000
_cell.length_b   1.000
_cell.length_c   1.000
_cell.angle_alpha   90.00
_cell.angle_beta   90.00
_cell.angle_gamma   90.00
#
_symmetry.space_group_name_H-M   'P 1'
#
loop_
_entity.id
_entity.type
_entity.pdbx_description
1 polymer ?
#
loop_
_entity_poly.entity_id
_entity_poly.type
_entity_poly.pdbx_seq_one_letter_code
_entity_poly.pdbx_strand_id
1 'polypeptide(L)'
;MSWEKTQHRLRDSCSHRVPHHRHLLTMLSVCTVVLVVAAAALASADSDTHRHDSNLEIYKRLFETKRKDQLNALKNLVELNDINQQYKIIDIMLKGLFKVLEDSKAVLIAANMQADDPFPMDDKIKEAYSHVVENTAFFGDVALRFPRIVHHYYDRNPDWGVLLRWGLRFCNLTGVFTGGAHQHVLSLMSQELGIIEKSPDFTNPYRTERDDVLHTAEAFQKILREEEKRRRKEDKRKEIRKGPRISRSRTEL
;
A
#
# COMPACT_ATOMS: atom_id res chain seq x y z
N MET A 1 71.85 68.91 51.49
CA MET A 1 72.72 68.68 50.31
C MET A 1 72.50 67.22 49.87
N SER A 2 71.40 66.91 49.20
CA SER A 2 71.22 67.01 47.74
C SER A 2 72.26 66.23 46.95
N TRP A 3 71.97 64.95 46.68
CA TRP A 3 72.33 64.30 45.41
C TRP A 3 71.21 63.32 45.04
N GLU A 4 70.37 63.78 44.13
CA GLU A 4 69.31 63.04 43.46
C GLU A 4 69.90 62.32 42.23
N LYS A 5 69.21 61.23 41.83
CA LYS A 5 69.17 60.62 40.49
C LYS A 5 70.43 59.91 40.02
N THR A 6 70.33 58.58 39.87
CA THR A 6 70.54 57.85 38.60
C THR A 6 70.25 56.36 38.83
N GLN A 7 69.10 55.85 38.35
CA GLN A 7 68.95 54.51 37.73
C GLN A 7 67.47 54.23 37.39
N HIS A 8 67.05 54.71 36.23
CA HIS A 8 65.80 54.32 35.58
C HIS A 8 66.09 54.10 34.09
N ARG A 9 66.46 52.86 33.70
CA ARG A 9 66.14 52.23 32.41
C ARG A 9 66.84 50.88 32.28
N LEU A 10 66.20 49.97 31.53
CA LEU A 10 66.62 48.64 31.09
C LEU A 10 66.10 47.45 31.91
N ARG A 11 64.80 47.13 31.71
CA ARG A 11 64.45 45.81 31.14
C ARG A 11 63.04 45.86 30.54
N ASP A 12 63.00 46.15 29.24
CA ASP A 12 61.85 45.84 28.39
C ASP A 12 61.74 44.32 28.17
N SER A 13 60.50 43.93 27.86
CA SER A 13 60.09 42.70 27.17
C SER A 13 59.95 41.42 28.00
N CYS A 14 58.73 41.18 28.50
CA CYS A 14 58.13 39.86 28.34
C CYS A 14 56.59 39.89 28.32
N SER A 15 56.04 39.40 27.22
CA SER A 15 54.72 38.75 27.10
C SER A 15 53.45 39.63 27.07
N HIS A 16 53.18 40.22 25.91
CA HIS A 16 51.81 40.52 25.45
C HIS A 16 51.62 39.97 24.04
N ARG A 17 51.13 38.73 23.92
CA ARG A 17 50.57 38.17 22.66
C ARG A 17 49.82 36.84 22.88
N VAL A 18 48.65 36.83 23.54
CA VAL A 18 47.78 35.62 23.52
C VAL A 18 46.24 35.86 23.55
N PRO A 19 45.63 36.71 22.69
CA PRO A 19 44.18 36.60 22.45
C PRO A 19 43.84 35.76 21.21
N HIS A 20 44.58 35.89 20.11
CA HIS A 20 44.21 35.25 18.83
C HIS A 20 44.31 33.72 18.84
N HIS A 21 45.29 33.15 19.55
CA HIS A 21 45.48 31.70 19.60
C HIS A 21 44.33 30.98 20.35
N ARG A 22 43.73 31.64 21.35
CA ARG A 22 42.59 31.08 22.10
C ARG A 22 41.34 31.04 21.23
N HIS A 23 41.07 32.10 20.47
CA HIS A 23 39.94 32.16 19.53
C HIS A 23 40.09 31.16 18.37
N LEU A 24 41.30 30.98 17.85
CA LEU A 24 41.58 29.99 16.80
C LEU A 24 41.36 28.56 17.30
N LEU A 25 41.85 28.25 18.51
CA LEU A 25 41.65 26.95 19.16
C LEU A 25 40.18 26.66 19.45
N THR A 26 39.41 27.65 19.92
CA THR A 26 37.96 27.49 20.14
C THR A 26 37.20 27.31 18.83
N MET A 27 37.57 28.03 17.76
CA MET A 27 36.94 27.87 16.44
C MET A 27 37.24 26.48 15.84
N LEU A 28 38.50 26.02 15.93
CA LEU A 28 38.87 24.66 15.53
C LEU A 28 38.10 23.60 16.33
N SER A 29 37.96 23.78 17.65
CA SER A 29 37.21 22.86 18.51
C SER A 29 35.71 22.83 18.20
N VAL A 30 35.11 23.96 17.83
CA VAL A 30 33.69 24.00 17.43
C VAL A 30 33.51 23.34 16.07
N CYS A 31 34.41 23.57 15.11
CA CYS A 31 34.38 22.92 13.80
C CYS A 31 34.52 21.40 13.91
N THR A 32 35.42 20.88 14.77
CA THR A 32 35.54 19.43 14.96
C THR A 32 34.30 18.82 15.57
N VAL A 33 33.68 19.47 16.55
CA VAL A 33 32.40 19.01 17.14
C VAL A 33 31.29 19.00 16.11
N VAL A 34 31.16 20.05 15.29
CA VAL A 34 30.15 20.11 14.20
C VAL A 34 30.38 19.01 13.17
N LEU A 35 31.64 18.75 12.77
CA LEU A 35 31.97 17.68 11.83
C LEU A 35 31.69 16.29 12.41
N VAL A 36 31.97 16.06 13.70
CA VAL A 36 31.66 14.80 14.38
C VAL A 36 30.15 14.57 14.51
N VAL A 37 29.37 15.61 14.83
CA VAL A 37 27.90 15.52 14.89
C VAL A 37 27.32 15.26 13.50
N ALA A 38 27.83 15.93 12.46
CA ALA A 38 27.41 15.69 11.08
C ALA A 38 27.75 14.26 10.62
N ALA A 39 28.94 13.76 10.94
CA ALA A 39 29.34 12.38 10.63
C ALA A 39 28.48 11.34 11.38
N ALA A 40 28.15 11.59 12.65
CA ALA A 40 27.26 10.73 13.43
C ALA A 40 25.83 10.72 12.86
N ALA A 41 25.29 11.88 12.47
CA ALA A 41 23.98 11.98 11.86
C ALA A 41 23.92 11.26 10.50
N LEU A 42 24.98 11.36 9.68
CA LEU A 42 25.09 10.64 8.42
C LEU A 42 25.18 9.12 8.64
N ALA A 43 25.96 8.66 9.61
CA ALA A 43 26.09 7.25 9.93
C ALA A 43 24.78 6.65 10.47
N SER A 44 24.03 7.38 11.30
CA SER A 44 22.71 6.96 11.77
C SER A 44 21.71 6.87 10.61
N ALA A 45 21.65 7.87 9.74
CA ALA A 45 20.76 7.88 8.58
C ALA A 45 21.06 6.72 7.61
N ASP A 46 22.34 6.41 7.36
CA ASP A 46 22.75 5.29 6.52
C ASP A 46 22.33 3.94 7.13
N SER A 47 22.51 3.79 8.45
CA SER A 47 22.11 2.57 9.17
C SER A 47 20.59 2.35 9.18
N ASP A 48 19.79 3.40 9.34
CA ASP A 48 18.33 3.33 9.33
C ASP A 48 17.80 3.04 7.92
N THR A 49 18.38 3.67 6.90
CA THR A 49 18.01 3.43 5.49
C THR A 49 18.26 1.97 5.11
N HIS A 50 19.45 1.43 5.43
CA HIS A 50 19.78 0.02 5.20
C HIS A 50 18.83 -0.95 5.92
N ARG A 51 18.36 -0.60 7.13
CA ARG A 51 17.38 -1.41 7.88
C ARG A 51 16.01 -1.40 7.21
N HIS A 52 15.53 -0.24 6.74
CA HIS A 52 14.25 -0.16 6.02
C HIS A 52 14.29 -0.94 4.70
N ASP A 53 15.38 -0.83 3.95
CA ASP A 53 15.60 -1.59 2.71
C ASP A 53 15.58 -3.11 2.97
N SER A 54 16.23 -3.56 4.05
CA SER A 54 16.23 -4.97 4.44
C SER A 54 14.83 -5.49 4.80
N ASN A 55 14.04 -4.72 5.56
CA ASN A 55 12.67 -5.11 5.92
C ASN A 55 11.73 -5.13 4.72
N LEU A 56 11.86 -4.16 3.81
CA LEU A 56 11.11 -4.11 2.57
C LEU A 56 11.42 -5.34 1.68
N GLU A 57 12.68 -5.73 1.60
CA GLU A 57 13.11 -6.90 0.84
C GLU A 57 12.57 -8.22 1.45
N ILE A 58 12.56 -8.35 2.78
CA ILE A 58 11.91 -9.47 3.46
C ILE A 58 10.40 -9.49 3.14
N TYR A 59 9.75 -8.33 3.23
CA TYR A 59 8.33 -8.20 2.90
C TYR A 59 8.04 -8.65 1.47
N LYS A 60 8.82 -8.22 0.48
CA LYS A 60 8.67 -8.64 -0.92
C LYS A 60 8.72 -10.17 -1.09
N ARG A 61 9.61 -10.86 -0.35
CA ARG A 61 9.69 -12.34 -0.40
C ARG A 61 8.49 -13.03 0.24
N LEU A 62 7.99 -12.50 1.35
CA LEU A 62 6.77 -13.00 2.00
C LEU A 62 5.55 -12.80 1.10
N PHE A 63 5.48 -11.62 0.48
CA PHE A 63 4.47 -11.31 -0.52
C PHE A 63 4.47 -12.35 -1.64
N GLU A 64 5.61 -12.60 -2.31
CA GLU A 64 5.69 -13.61 -3.39
C GLU A 64 5.28 -15.02 -2.95
N THR A 65 5.55 -15.37 -1.69
CA THR A 65 5.12 -16.66 -1.14
C THR A 65 3.59 -16.74 -1.08
N LYS A 66 2.94 -15.69 -0.55
CA LYS A 66 1.48 -15.58 -0.51
C LYS A 66 0.84 -15.58 -1.90
N ARG A 67 1.53 -15.00 -2.90
CA ARG A 67 1.04 -14.93 -4.29
C ARG A 67 0.92 -16.29 -4.95
N LYS A 68 1.81 -17.23 -4.64
CA LYS A 68 1.74 -18.60 -5.19
C LYS A 68 0.42 -19.29 -4.82
N ASP A 69 0.04 -19.20 -3.55
CA ASP A 69 -1.19 -19.83 -3.06
C ASP A 69 -2.45 -19.16 -3.64
N GLN A 70 -2.44 -17.82 -3.70
CA GLN A 70 -3.50 -17.04 -4.32
C GLN A 70 -3.71 -17.40 -5.80
N LEU A 71 -2.63 -17.45 -6.58
CA LEU A 71 -2.69 -17.81 -8.01
C LEU A 71 -3.12 -19.26 -8.23
N ASN A 72 -2.70 -20.17 -7.36
CA ASN A 72 -3.17 -21.55 -7.39
C ASN A 72 -4.67 -21.66 -7.13
N ALA A 73 -5.19 -20.92 -6.13
CA ALA A 73 -6.62 -20.85 -5.86
C ALA A 73 -7.41 -20.27 -7.05
N LEU A 74 -6.89 -19.23 -7.71
CA LEU A 74 -7.52 -18.66 -8.91
C LEU A 74 -7.51 -19.64 -10.09
N LYS A 75 -6.42 -20.41 -10.28
CA LYS A 75 -6.36 -21.45 -11.31
C LYS A 75 -7.48 -22.47 -11.13
N ASN A 76 -7.64 -22.99 -9.91
CA ASN A 76 -8.72 -23.92 -9.58
C ASN A 76 -10.11 -23.28 -9.82
N LEU A 77 -10.24 -21.98 -9.54
CA LEU A 77 -11.49 -21.26 -9.79
C LEU A 77 -11.77 -21.10 -11.29
N VAL A 78 -10.77 -20.85 -12.14
CA VAL A 78 -10.93 -20.78 -13.61
C VAL A 78 -11.36 -22.14 -14.16
N GLU A 79 -10.76 -23.23 -13.66
CA GLU A 79 -11.06 -24.60 -14.10
C GLU A 79 -12.45 -25.08 -13.65
N LEU A 80 -13.03 -24.46 -12.62
CA LEU A 80 -14.37 -24.78 -12.12
C LEU A 80 -15.41 -24.68 -13.26
N ASN A 81 -16.12 -25.78 -13.52
CA ASN A 81 -17.12 -25.84 -14.59
C ASN A 81 -18.50 -25.31 -14.17
N ASP A 82 -18.68 -24.93 -12.89
CA ASP A 82 -19.89 -24.29 -12.38
C ASP A 82 -19.73 -22.76 -12.35
N ILE A 83 -20.23 -22.14 -13.40
CA ILE A 83 -20.25 -20.69 -13.58
C ILE A 83 -21.01 -19.99 -12.42
N ASN A 84 -22.12 -20.57 -11.92
CA ASN A 84 -22.88 -19.96 -10.83
C ASN A 84 -22.09 -19.94 -9.53
N GLN A 85 -21.31 -20.99 -9.28
CA GLN A 85 -20.43 -21.04 -8.13
C GLN A 85 -19.26 -20.08 -8.28
N GLN A 86 -18.65 -19.96 -9.48
CA GLN A 86 -17.64 -18.94 -9.75
C GLN A 86 -18.16 -17.53 -9.42
N TYR A 87 -19.37 -17.16 -9.85
CA TYR A 87 -19.97 -15.86 -9.51
C TYR A 87 -20.08 -15.63 -8.02
N LYS A 88 -20.56 -16.63 -7.27
CA LYS A 88 -20.76 -16.48 -5.81
C LYS A 88 -19.43 -16.30 -5.11
N ILE A 89 -18.44 -17.08 -5.50
CA ILE A 89 -17.09 -16.99 -4.95
C ILE A 89 -16.51 -15.62 -5.26
N ILE A 90 -16.57 -15.17 -6.51
CA ILE A 90 -16.04 -13.87 -6.93
C ILE A 90 -16.80 -12.72 -6.27
N ASP A 91 -18.14 -12.77 -6.14
CA ASP A 91 -18.93 -11.77 -5.43
C ASP A 91 -18.43 -11.58 -3.98
N ILE A 92 -18.27 -12.69 -3.25
CA ILE A 92 -17.79 -12.68 -1.87
C ILE A 92 -16.35 -12.15 -1.82
N MET A 93 -15.49 -12.60 -2.73
CA MET A 93 -14.10 -12.16 -2.82
C MET A 93 -14.00 -10.65 -3.07
N LEU A 94 -14.71 -10.13 -4.07
CA LEU A 94 -14.66 -8.70 -4.40
C LEU A 94 -15.14 -7.83 -3.24
N LYS A 95 -16.25 -8.21 -2.60
CA LYS A 95 -16.74 -7.50 -1.41
C LYS A 95 -15.71 -7.53 -0.27
N GLY A 96 -15.08 -8.67 -0.03
CA GLY A 96 -14.02 -8.80 0.96
C GLY A 96 -12.80 -7.94 0.64
N LEU A 97 -12.33 -7.99 -0.61
CA LEU A 97 -11.16 -7.24 -1.08
C LEU A 97 -11.35 -5.74 -0.93
N PHE A 98 -12.45 -5.20 -1.44
CA PHE A 98 -12.71 -3.76 -1.37
C PHE A 98 -12.96 -3.30 0.07
N LYS A 99 -13.59 -4.13 0.91
CA LYS A 99 -13.73 -3.83 2.35
C LYS A 99 -12.38 -3.73 3.03
N VAL A 100 -11.51 -4.72 2.86
CA VAL A 100 -10.17 -4.70 3.48
C VAL A 100 -9.33 -3.54 2.96
N LEU A 101 -9.43 -3.24 1.66
CA LEU A 101 -8.75 -2.11 1.04
C LEU A 101 -9.22 -0.76 1.62
N GLU A 102 -10.53 -0.60 1.85
CA GLU A 102 -11.12 0.59 2.47
C GLU A 102 -10.66 0.76 3.93
N ASP A 103 -10.80 -0.31 4.72
CA ASP A 103 -10.42 -0.32 6.14
C ASP A 103 -8.92 -0.03 6.30
N SER A 104 -8.08 -0.62 5.44
CA SER A 104 -6.62 -0.41 5.47
C SER A 104 -6.23 0.99 5.03
N LYS A 105 -6.87 1.53 4.00
CA LYS A 105 -6.69 2.93 3.58
C LYS A 105 -6.96 3.89 4.73
N ALA A 106 -8.04 3.67 5.50
CA ALA A 106 -8.37 4.52 6.64
C ALA A 106 -7.27 4.50 7.72
N VAL A 107 -6.67 3.33 7.99
CA VAL A 107 -5.54 3.21 8.92
C VAL A 107 -4.32 3.98 8.43
N LEU A 108 -3.96 3.85 7.14
CA LEU A 108 -2.80 4.56 6.57
C LEU A 108 -2.99 6.08 6.58
N ILE A 109 -4.19 6.56 6.24
CA ILE A 109 -4.53 8.00 6.30
C ILE A 109 -4.46 8.50 7.75
N ALA A 110 -5.02 7.75 8.71
CA ALA A 110 -4.97 8.14 10.12
C ALA A 110 -3.54 8.18 10.69
N ALA A 111 -2.66 7.34 10.18
CA ALA A 111 -1.23 7.34 10.50
C ALA A 111 -0.41 8.39 9.73
N ASN A 112 -1.06 9.16 8.83
CA ASN A 112 -0.42 10.10 7.92
C ASN A 112 0.69 9.47 7.04
N MET A 113 0.57 8.17 6.75
CA MET A 113 1.56 7.44 5.97
C MET A 113 1.41 7.76 4.47
N GLN A 114 2.51 8.17 3.84
CA GLN A 114 2.63 8.32 2.40
C GLN A 114 3.13 7.03 1.74
N ALA A 115 2.92 6.91 0.43
CA ALA A 115 3.31 5.72 -0.31
C ALA A 115 4.83 5.61 -0.50
N ASP A 116 5.50 6.75 -0.62
CA ASP A 116 6.95 6.93 -0.78
C ASP A 116 7.72 6.98 0.55
N ASP A 117 7.02 6.90 1.68
CA ASP A 117 7.65 6.75 2.99
C ASP A 117 8.41 5.41 3.10
N PRO A 118 9.45 5.32 3.97
CA PRO A 118 10.11 4.06 4.27
C PRO A 118 9.12 2.97 4.74
N PHE A 119 9.45 1.72 4.46
CA PHE A 119 8.61 0.58 4.87
C PHE A 119 8.34 0.61 6.38
N PRO A 120 7.07 0.50 6.81
CA PRO A 120 6.66 0.81 8.18
C PRO A 120 7.11 -0.28 9.16
N MET A 121 7.53 0.16 10.35
CA MET A 121 8.00 -0.73 11.40
C MET A 121 6.89 -1.11 12.38
N ASP A 122 5.95 -0.19 12.63
CA ASP A 122 4.76 -0.42 13.44
C ASP A 122 3.89 -1.51 12.80
N ASP A 123 3.51 -2.51 13.59
CA ASP A 123 2.84 -3.71 13.06
C ASP A 123 1.44 -3.41 12.51
N LYS A 124 0.71 -2.46 13.11
CA LYS A 124 -0.62 -2.08 12.63
C LYS A 124 -0.53 -1.34 11.28
N ILE A 125 0.40 -0.41 11.15
CA ILE A 125 0.63 0.31 9.90
C ILE A 125 1.17 -0.65 8.83
N LYS A 126 2.10 -1.54 9.20
CA LYS A 126 2.65 -2.57 8.32
C LYS A 126 1.61 -3.55 7.81
N GLU A 127 0.68 -3.98 8.66
CA GLU A 127 -0.44 -4.82 8.26
C GLU A 127 -1.35 -4.09 7.27
N ALA A 128 -1.75 -2.85 7.57
CA ALA A 128 -2.58 -2.04 6.67
C ALA A 128 -1.89 -1.79 5.32
N TYR A 129 -0.60 -1.45 5.33
CA TYR A 129 0.22 -1.30 4.13
C TYR A 129 0.23 -2.58 3.31
N SER A 130 0.49 -3.71 3.96
CA SER A 130 0.55 -5.02 3.32
C SER A 130 -0.80 -5.36 2.69
N HIS A 131 -1.91 -5.11 3.39
CA HIS A 131 -3.26 -5.29 2.86
C HIS A 131 -3.55 -4.42 1.64
N VAL A 132 -3.14 -3.16 1.61
CA VAL A 132 -3.35 -2.31 0.42
C VAL A 132 -2.60 -2.88 -0.78
N VAL A 133 -1.31 -3.17 -0.61
CA VAL A 133 -0.43 -3.68 -1.67
C VAL A 133 -0.93 -5.04 -2.18
N GLU A 134 -1.22 -5.96 -1.27
CA GLU A 134 -1.63 -7.32 -1.59
C GLU A 134 -3.01 -7.40 -2.24
N ASN A 135 -4.00 -6.70 -1.69
CA ASN A 135 -5.35 -6.76 -2.23
C ASN A 135 -5.45 -6.04 -3.57
N THR A 136 -4.67 -4.98 -3.79
CA THR A 136 -4.61 -4.31 -5.10
C THR A 136 -4.02 -5.25 -6.18
N ALA A 137 -2.91 -5.93 -5.87
CA ALA A 137 -2.31 -6.90 -6.79
C ALA A 137 -3.22 -8.09 -7.06
N PHE A 138 -3.82 -8.66 -6.00
CA PHE A 138 -4.70 -9.82 -6.13
C PHE A 138 -6.00 -9.49 -6.87
N PHE A 139 -6.57 -8.31 -6.64
CA PHE A 139 -7.70 -7.82 -7.44
C PHE A 139 -7.31 -7.71 -8.93
N GLY A 140 -6.06 -7.33 -9.24
CA GLY A 140 -5.49 -7.40 -10.59
C GLY A 140 -5.65 -8.74 -11.28
N ASP A 141 -5.28 -9.84 -10.61
CA ASP A 141 -5.43 -11.17 -11.20
C ASP A 141 -6.90 -11.54 -11.39
N VAL A 142 -7.76 -11.21 -10.42
CA VAL A 142 -9.19 -11.51 -10.49
C VAL A 142 -9.83 -10.74 -11.66
N ALA A 143 -9.51 -9.46 -11.83
CA ALA A 143 -10.00 -8.61 -12.90
C ALA A 143 -9.57 -9.13 -14.27
N LEU A 144 -8.32 -9.56 -14.41
CA LEU A 144 -7.81 -10.06 -15.67
C LEU A 144 -8.33 -11.45 -16.04
N ARG A 145 -8.61 -12.32 -15.05
CA ARG A 145 -9.08 -13.69 -15.28
C ARG A 145 -10.60 -13.82 -15.38
N PHE A 146 -11.33 -12.92 -14.74
CA PHE A 146 -12.79 -12.94 -14.72
C PHE A 146 -13.39 -11.58 -15.13
N PRO A 147 -12.95 -10.98 -16.26
CA PRO A 147 -13.25 -9.58 -16.58
C PRO A 147 -14.75 -9.30 -16.64
N ARG A 148 -15.55 -10.23 -17.19
CA ARG A 148 -17.01 -10.05 -17.26
C ARG A 148 -17.67 -10.00 -15.89
N ILE A 149 -17.26 -10.90 -14.99
CA ILE A 149 -17.79 -10.98 -13.62
C ILE A 149 -17.35 -9.75 -12.83
N VAL A 150 -16.10 -9.34 -12.98
CA VAL A 150 -15.58 -8.15 -12.31
C VAL A 150 -16.30 -6.88 -12.79
N HIS A 151 -16.42 -6.66 -14.09
CA HIS A 151 -17.21 -5.52 -14.63
C HIS A 151 -18.66 -5.53 -14.13
N HIS A 152 -19.25 -6.71 -13.90
CA HIS A 152 -20.58 -6.77 -13.31
C HIS A 152 -20.65 -6.10 -11.93
N TYR A 153 -19.67 -6.30 -11.06
CA TYR A 153 -19.69 -5.72 -9.72
C TYR A 153 -19.04 -4.34 -9.65
N TYR A 154 -17.88 -4.19 -10.30
CA TYR A 154 -17.06 -3.00 -10.25
C TYR A 154 -17.74 -1.79 -10.91
N ASP A 155 -18.29 -1.94 -12.12
CA ASP A 155 -18.89 -0.80 -12.84
C ASP A 155 -20.17 -0.27 -12.17
N ARG A 156 -20.82 -1.10 -11.33
CA ARG A 156 -22.01 -0.73 -10.55
C ARG A 156 -21.68 -0.08 -9.22
N ASN A 157 -20.40 -0.02 -8.83
CA ASN A 157 -19.96 0.51 -7.56
C ASN A 157 -18.93 1.63 -7.78
N PRO A 158 -19.36 2.90 -7.89
CA PRO A 158 -18.47 4.01 -8.20
C PRO A 158 -17.38 4.21 -7.13
N ASP A 159 -17.68 3.89 -5.86
CA ASP A 159 -16.75 4.00 -4.74
C ASP A 159 -15.57 3.02 -4.90
N TRP A 160 -15.84 1.83 -5.42
CA TRP A 160 -14.78 0.85 -5.73
C TRP A 160 -13.82 1.41 -6.78
N GLY A 161 -14.32 2.14 -7.78
CA GLY A 161 -13.46 2.79 -8.76
C GLY A 161 -12.55 3.87 -8.15
N VAL A 162 -13.07 4.68 -7.22
CA VAL A 162 -12.27 5.68 -6.50
C VAL A 162 -11.22 5.01 -5.62
N LEU A 163 -11.62 3.97 -4.89
CA LEU A 163 -10.75 3.24 -3.98
C LEU A 163 -9.63 2.49 -4.73
N LEU A 164 -9.95 1.86 -5.86
CA LEU A 164 -8.97 1.17 -6.69
C LEU A 164 -7.97 2.14 -7.32
N ARG A 165 -8.41 3.28 -7.85
CA ARG A 165 -7.49 4.32 -8.37
C ARG A 165 -6.51 4.80 -7.29
N TRP A 166 -7.01 4.96 -6.07
CA TRP A 166 -6.14 5.28 -4.93
C TRP A 166 -5.15 4.14 -4.63
N GLY A 167 -5.59 2.89 -4.59
CA GLY A 167 -4.73 1.72 -4.34
C GLY A 167 -3.66 1.52 -5.41
N LEU A 168 -4.02 1.71 -6.69
CA LEU A 168 -3.10 1.71 -7.82
C LEU A 168 -2.01 2.79 -7.68
N ARG A 169 -2.43 4.04 -7.40
CA ARG A 169 -1.48 5.13 -7.17
C ARG A 169 -0.55 4.83 -6.00
N PHE A 170 -1.11 4.30 -4.91
CA PHE A 170 -0.33 3.89 -3.74
C PHE A 170 0.72 2.85 -4.14
N CYS A 171 0.32 1.73 -4.74
CA CYS A 171 1.25 0.65 -5.15
C CYS A 171 2.32 1.10 -6.15
N ASN A 172 1.99 2.02 -7.06
CA ASN A 172 2.96 2.54 -8.03
C ASN A 172 4.02 3.44 -7.37
N LEU A 173 3.66 4.14 -6.30
CA LEU A 173 4.57 5.04 -5.58
C LEU A 173 5.42 4.32 -4.53
N THR A 174 4.96 3.19 -3.99
CA THR A 174 5.72 2.42 -2.99
C THR A 174 6.98 1.76 -3.51
N GLY A 175 7.08 1.55 -4.82
CA GLY A 175 8.20 0.82 -5.43
C GLY A 175 8.25 -0.67 -5.11
N VAL A 176 7.21 -1.24 -4.47
CA VAL A 176 7.15 -2.69 -4.16
C VAL A 176 7.20 -3.51 -5.45
N PHE A 177 6.50 -3.07 -6.50
CA PHE A 177 6.35 -3.81 -7.75
C PHE A 177 7.30 -3.36 -8.88
N THR A 178 8.17 -2.37 -8.63
CA THR A 178 9.03 -1.78 -9.67
C THR A 178 9.85 -2.85 -10.40
N GLY A 179 9.71 -2.91 -11.73
CA GLY A 179 10.44 -3.83 -12.60
C GLY A 179 9.97 -5.29 -12.52
N GLY A 180 8.91 -5.59 -11.76
CA GLY A 180 8.40 -6.94 -11.54
C GLY A 180 7.13 -7.26 -12.33
N ALA A 181 6.74 -8.54 -12.32
CA ALA A 181 5.53 -9.02 -13.00
C ALA A 181 4.24 -8.36 -12.46
N HIS A 182 4.18 -8.02 -11.18
CA HIS A 182 2.98 -7.40 -10.59
C HIS A 182 2.75 -5.97 -11.10
N GLN A 183 3.80 -5.22 -11.45
CA GLN A 183 3.63 -3.91 -12.10
C GLN A 183 2.98 -4.07 -13.48
N HIS A 184 3.33 -5.13 -14.21
CA HIS A 184 2.68 -5.46 -15.47
C HIS A 184 1.21 -5.85 -15.27
N VAL A 185 0.90 -6.65 -14.24
CA VAL A 185 -0.49 -7.00 -13.87
C VAL A 185 -1.32 -5.74 -13.58
N LEU A 186 -0.77 -4.78 -12.81
CA LEU A 186 -1.48 -3.52 -12.52
C LEU A 186 -1.74 -2.70 -13.80
N SER A 187 -0.79 -2.66 -14.73
CA SER A 187 -0.95 -1.99 -16.01
C SER A 187 -2.03 -2.65 -16.87
N LEU A 188 -1.99 -3.98 -17.01
CA LEU A 188 -2.99 -4.74 -17.76
C LEU A 188 -4.38 -4.57 -17.15
N MET A 189 -4.51 -4.67 -15.82
CA MET A 189 -5.79 -4.47 -15.14
C MET A 189 -6.33 -3.05 -15.37
N SER A 190 -5.46 -2.04 -15.29
CA SER A 190 -5.86 -0.65 -15.48
C SER A 190 -6.44 -0.41 -16.88
N GLN A 191 -5.87 -1.07 -17.89
CA GLN A 191 -6.40 -1.07 -19.25
C GLN A 191 -7.70 -1.87 -19.36
N GLU A 192 -7.76 -3.11 -18.84
CA GLU A 192 -8.96 -3.96 -18.90
C GLU A 192 -10.18 -3.25 -18.32
N LEU A 193 -10.01 -2.62 -17.15
CA LEU A 193 -11.06 -1.90 -16.42
C LEU A 193 -11.34 -0.48 -16.95
N GLY A 194 -10.62 -0.02 -17.98
CA GLY A 194 -10.81 1.32 -18.55
C GLY A 194 -10.43 2.47 -17.60
N ILE A 195 -9.49 2.22 -16.67
CA ILE A 195 -8.93 3.25 -15.78
C ILE A 195 -7.94 4.12 -16.56
N ILE A 196 -7.18 3.49 -17.46
CA ILE A 196 -6.32 4.15 -18.44
C ILE A 196 -6.75 3.75 -19.85
N GLU A 197 -6.32 4.51 -20.84
CA GLU A 197 -6.55 4.20 -22.24
C GLU A 197 -5.89 2.87 -22.61
N LYS A 198 -6.61 2.04 -23.38
CA LYS A 198 -6.10 0.76 -23.89
C LYS A 198 -5.11 1.04 -25.00
N SER A 199 -3.94 0.41 -24.97
CA SER A 199 -3.01 0.47 -26.09
C SER A 199 -3.63 -0.20 -27.34
N PRO A 200 -3.26 0.21 -28.56
CA PRO A 200 -3.80 -0.40 -29.78
C PRO A 200 -3.53 -1.90 -29.91
N ASP A 201 -2.45 -2.38 -29.27
CA ASP A 201 -2.02 -3.77 -29.19
C ASP A 201 -2.50 -4.48 -27.91
N PHE A 202 -3.32 -3.82 -27.08
CA PHE A 202 -3.78 -4.39 -25.82
C PHE A 202 -4.55 -5.69 -26.06
N THR A 203 -4.00 -6.77 -25.52
CA THR A 203 -4.66 -8.06 -25.42
C THR A 203 -4.50 -8.55 -24.00
N ASN A 204 -5.61 -8.81 -23.30
CA ASN A 204 -5.56 -9.42 -21.98
C ASN A 204 -5.09 -10.89 -22.13
N PRO A 205 -3.87 -11.24 -21.67
CA PRO A 205 -3.28 -12.56 -21.90
C PRO A 205 -3.94 -13.66 -21.07
N TYR A 206 -4.81 -13.30 -20.14
CA TYR A 206 -5.51 -14.22 -19.26
C TYR A 206 -6.93 -14.57 -19.74
N ARG A 207 -7.38 -14.02 -20.87
CA ARG A 207 -8.63 -14.42 -21.50
C ARG A 207 -8.57 -15.87 -21.97
N THR A 208 -9.66 -16.59 -21.77
CA THR A 208 -9.80 -18.00 -22.15
C THR A 208 -10.89 -18.17 -23.22
N GLU A 209 -10.85 -19.26 -23.98
CA GLU A 209 -11.91 -19.60 -24.95
C GLU A 209 -13.30 -19.67 -24.30
N ARG A 210 -13.38 -19.99 -23.00
CA ARG A 210 -14.65 -19.95 -22.25
C ARG A 210 -15.21 -18.54 -22.15
N ASP A 211 -14.36 -17.53 -21.98
CA ASP A 211 -14.78 -16.13 -22.03
C ASP A 211 -15.38 -15.81 -23.40
N ASP A 212 -14.88 -16.48 -24.45
CA ASP A 212 -15.38 -16.33 -25.80
C ASP A 212 -16.72 -17.06 -26.06
N VAL A 213 -16.94 -18.26 -25.51
CA VAL A 213 -18.25 -18.94 -25.63
C VAL A 213 -19.34 -18.19 -24.83
N LEU A 214 -18.93 -17.54 -23.76
CA LEU A 214 -19.74 -16.65 -22.95
C LEU A 214 -20.10 -15.33 -23.69
N HIS A 215 -19.60 -15.08 -24.92
CA HIS A 215 -19.74 -13.82 -25.68
C HIS A 215 -21.15 -13.34 -25.98
N THR A 216 -22.20 -14.15 -25.84
CA THR A 216 -23.54 -13.56 -25.84
C THR A 216 -23.76 -12.88 -24.50
N ALA A 217 -23.76 -11.53 -24.50
CA ALA A 217 -24.18 -10.72 -23.35
C ALA A 217 -25.53 -11.22 -22.79
N GLU A 218 -26.37 -11.81 -23.64
CA GLU A 218 -27.65 -12.43 -23.28
C GLU A 218 -27.51 -13.68 -22.40
N ALA A 219 -26.61 -14.64 -22.71
CA ALA A 219 -26.42 -15.83 -21.88
C ALA A 219 -25.92 -15.47 -20.48
N PHE A 220 -24.98 -14.52 -20.42
CA PHE A 220 -24.48 -13.96 -19.17
C PHE A 220 -25.56 -13.22 -18.38
N GLN A 221 -26.32 -12.34 -19.03
CA GLN A 221 -27.43 -11.65 -18.39
C GLN A 221 -28.52 -12.61 -17.91
N LYS A 222 -28.79 -13.69 -18.64
CA LYS A 222 -29.75 -14.72 -18.22
C LYS A 222 -29.28 -15.40 -16.95
N ILE A 223 -28.02 -15.84 -16.89
CA ILE A 223 -27.42 -16.44 -15.69
C ILE A 223 -27.51 -15.48 -14.49
N LEU A 224 -27.16 -14.20 -14.68
CA LEU A 224 -27.23 -13.19 -13.64
C LEU A 224 -28.66 -12.98 -13.12
N ARG A 225 -29.64 -12.84 -14.02
CA ARG A 225 -31.05 -12.65 -13.63
C ARG A 225 -31.60 -13.88 -12.90
N GLU A 226 -31.23 -15.08 -13.33
CA GLU A 226 -31.64 -16.33 -12.68
C GLU A 226 -31.04 -16.45 -11.27
N GLU A 227 -29.76 -16.13 -11.12
CA GLU A 227 -29.10 -16.15 -9.82
C GLU A 227 -29.63 -15.07 -8.88
N GLU A 228 -29.88 -13.84 -9.36
CA GLU A 228 -30.47 -12.79 -8.52
C GLU A 228 -31.87 -13.16 -8.05
N LYS A 229 -32.71 -13.75 -8.92
CA LYS A 229 -34.01 -14.31 -8.54
C LYS A 229 -33.87 -15.41 -7.49
N ARG A 230 -32.86 -16.29 -7.63
CA ARG A 230 -32.58 -17.36 -6.68
C ARG A 230 -32.16 -16.80 -5.31
N ARG A 231 -31.26 -15.81 -5.27
CA ARG A 231 -30.83 -15.12 -4.05
C ARG A 231 -32.00 -14.46 -3.33
N ARG A 232 -32.83 -13.68 -4.05
CA ARG A 232 -34.03 -13.06 -3.47
C ARG A 232 -34.99 -14.09 -2.87
N LYS A 233 -35.14 -15.27 -3.50
CA LYS A 233 -35.94 -16.38 -2.94
C LYS A 233 -35.29 -16.98 -1.70
N GLU A 234 -33.99 -17.16 -1.70
CA GLU A 234 -33.23 -17.71 -0.57
C GLU A 234 -33.24 -16.76 0.64
N ASP A 235 -33.08 -15.45 0.42
CA ASP A 235 -33.11 -14.42 1.45
C ASP A 235 -34.51 -14.33 2.08
N LYS A 236 -35.58 -14.35 1.27
CA LYS A 236 -36.95 -14.46 1.76
C LYS A 236 -37.18 -15.72 2.61
N ARG A 237 -36.62 -16.87 2.21
CA ARG A 237 -36.71 -18.10 3.02
C ARG A 237 -35.97 -17.99 4.35
N LYS A 238 -34.80 -17.34 4.36
CA LYS A 238 -34.03 -17.09 5.60
C LYS A 238 -34.75 -16.11 6.52
N GLU A 239 -35.40 -15.09 5.97
CA GLU A 239 -36.21 -14.13 6.72
C GLU A 239 -37.43 -14.78 7.38
N ILE A 240 -38.18 -15.59 6.62
CA ILE A 240 -39.34 -16.35 7.16
C ILE A 240 -38.90 -17.32 8.28
N ARG A 241 -37.73 -17.94 8.14
CA ARG A 241 -37.16 -18.82 9.17
C ARG A 241 -36.71 -18.09 10.44
N LYS A 242 -36.45 -16.77 10.39
CA LYS A 242 -36.00 -15.99 11.56
C LYS A 242 -37.12 -15.63 12.53
N GLY A 243 -38.38 -15.91 12.19
CA GLY A 243 -39.55 -15.75 13.06
C GLY A 243 -39.82 -14.30 13.49
N PRO A 244 -40.97 -14.02 14.13
CA PRO A 244 -41.26 -12.69 14.64
C PRO A 244 -40.25 -12.27 15.72
N ARG A 245 -39.48 -11.20 15.49
CA ARG A 245 -38.70 -10.56 16.55
C ARG A 245 -39.67 -9.87 17.50
N ILE A 246 -39.85 -10.43 18.70
CA ILE A 246 -40.54 -9.76 19.81
C ILE A 246 -39.72 -8.51 20.16
N SER A 247 -40.06 -7.36 19.58
CA SER A 247 -39.62 -6.08 20.11
C SER A 247 -40.39 -5.87 21.41
N ARG A 248 -39.72 -6.03 22.54
CA ARG A 248 -40.31 -5.84 23.85
C ARG A 248 -40.41 -4.34 24.11
N SER A 249 -41.47 -3.68 23.63
CA SER A 249 -41.89 -2.39 24.17
C SER A 249 -42.52 -2.66 25.53
N ARG A 250 -41.74 -2.56 26.61
CA ARG A 250 -42.30 -2.46 27.95
C ARG A 250 -42.41 -0.99 28.30
N THR A 251 -43.54 -0.41 27.92
CA THR A 251 -44.07 0.82 28.51
C THR A 251 -44.39 0.54 29.99
N GLU A 252 -43.98 1.50 30.81
CA GLU A 252 -44.27 1.85 32.20
C GLU A 252 -45.29 1.02 32.99
N LEU A 253 -44.91 0.68 34.24
CA LEU A 253 -45.58 1.05 35.50
C LEU A 253 -44.68 0.65 36.68
#